data_AF-A0A7C1HGB4-F1
#
_entry.id   AF-A0A7C1HGB4-F1
#
_cell.length_a   1.000
_cell.length_b   1.000
_cell.length_c   1.000
_cell.angle_alpha   90.00
_cell.angle_beta   90.00
_cell.angle_gamma   90.00
#
_symmetry.space_group_name_H-M   'P 1'
#
loop_
_entity.id
_entity.type
_entity.pdbx_description
1 polymer ?
#
loop_
_entity_poly.entity_id
_entity_poly.type
_entity_poly.pdbx_seq_one_letter_code
_entity_poly.pdbx_strand_id
1 'polypeptide(L)'
;MTCTTDPAAPCGTCGLAGRLLCKWDARALRAFLVPAISLCLLGLGAMALTGLLSGAWWPLAAYGAFMVFFFPVFEIRILCSHCPFYAGEGFMLRCPANHGAPRLWRYRPGPMRVWEKAALLAGFAVFGGAPLATGTYNIIITAGAGYGAITLAAMSGLAAATLFVGFSLYVLLRGHVCPRCVNFSCPLNLTPETLKREYLRLNPEMQAAWERAGYRLD
;
A
#
# COMPACT_ATOMS: atom_id res chain seq x y z
N MET A 1 23.34 10.52 -0.89
CA MET A 1 21.93 10.92 -0.68
C MET A 1 21.21 10.83 -2.01
N THR A 2 19.94 10.40 -2.03
CA THR A 2 19.14 10.25 -3.27
C THR A 2 18.45 11.57 -3.60
N CYS A 3 18.11 11.78 -4.88
CA CYS A 3 17.32 12.94 -5.32
C CYS A 3 16.01 13.09 -4.52
N THR A 4 15.44 11.97 -4.06
CA THR A 4 14.23 11.94 -3.25
C THR A 4 14.42 12.39 -1.79
N THR A 5 15.60 12.19 -1.21
CA THR A 5 15.86 12.44 0.22
C THR A 5 16.62 13.74 0.48
N ASP A 6 17.38 14.22 -0.51
CA ASP A 6 18.08 15.50 -0.44
C ASP A 6 17.09 16.67 -0.64
N PRO A 7 16.88 17.58 0.34
CA PRO A 7 16.00 18.73 0.19
C PRO A 7 16.50 19.76 -0.83
N ALA A 8 17.82 19.87 -0.98
CA ALA A 8 18.50 20.79 -1.88
C ALA A 8 18.64 20.22 -3.30
N ALA A 9 18.57 18.89 -3.46
CA ALA A 9 18.53 18.26 -4.78
C ALA A 9 17.35 18.81 -5.58
N PRO A 10 17.61 19.48 -6.70
CA PRO A 10 16.58 20.18 -7.42
C PRO A 10 15.69 19.16 -8.15
N CYS A 11 14.56 18.77 -7.54
CA CYS A 11 13.45 18.23 -8.36
C CYS A 11 12.97 19.34 -9.32
N GLY A 12 13.19 20.63 -9.02
CA GLY A 12 12.74 21.78 -9.82
C GLY A 12 13.55 22.08 -11.10
N THR A 13 14.80 21.63 -11.23
CA THR A 13 15.58 21.75 -12.49
C THR A 13 15.64 20.44 -13.27
N CYS A 14 15.01 19.39 -12.73
CA CYS A 14 14.94 18.07 -13.33
C CYS A 14 13.63 17.93 -14.12
N GLY A 15 13.67 17.46 -15.37
CA GLY A 15 12.50 17.19 -16.21
C GLY A 15 11.51 16.15 -15.67
N LEU A 16 11.70 15.69 -14.42
CA LEU A 16 10.89 14.76 -13.67
C LEU A 16 9.92 15.44 -12.67
N ALA A 17 10.06 16.75 -12.44
CA ALA A 17 9.18 17.51 -11.56
C ALA A 17 7.71 17.39 -11.99
N GLY A 18 6.81 17.03 -11.06
CA GLY A 18 5.38 16.85 -11.35
C GLY A 18 5.04 15.57 -12.14
N ARG A 19 6.01 14.94 -12.79
CA ARG A 19 5.86 13.65 -13.49
C ARG A 19 6.07 12.47 -12.56
N LEU A 20 6.89 12.62 -11.52
CA LEU A 20 7.10 11.63 -10.46
C LEU A 20 6.81 12.23 -9.08
N LEU A 21 6.32 11.41 -8.16
CA LEU A 21 6.21 11.68 -6.73
C LEU A 21 7.59 11.52 -6.08
N CYS A 22 8.53 12.40 -6.47
CA CYS A 22 9.94 12.36 -6.04
C CYS A 22 10.16 12.96 -4.65
N LYS A 23 9.24 13.80 -4.15
CA LYS A 23 9.33 14.49 -2.86
C LYS A 23 8.10 14.18 -2.00
N TRP A 24 8.20 14.51 -0.71
CA TRP A 24 7.07 14.42 0.20
C TRP A 24 5.96 15.39 -0.23
N ASP A 25 4.74 14.87 -0.29
CA ASP A 25 3.54 15.66 -0.62
C ASP A 25 2.39 15.23 0.29
N ALA A 26 1.92 16.16 1.11
CA ALA A 26 0.80 15.98 2.03
C ALA A 26 -0.52 15.68 1.30
N ARG A 27 -0.70 16.15 0.06
CA ARG A 27 -1.90 15.86 -0.73
C ARG A 27 -1.89 14.41 -1.19
N ALA A 28 -0.78 13.93 -1.75
CA ALA A 28 -0.60 12.52 -2.06
C ALA A 28 -0.75 11.61 -0.83
N LEU A 29 -0.18 12.02 0.32
CA LEU A 29 -0.34 11.29 1.58
C LEU A 29 -1.80 11.16 1.99
N ARG A 30 -2.55 12.27 2.03
CA ARG A 30 -3.98 12.23 2.40
C ARG A 30 -4.81 11.44 1.39
N ALA A 31 -4.51 11.61 0.10
CA ALA A 31 -5.18 10.86 -0.96
C ALA A 31 -5.00 9.34 -0.77
N PHE A 32 -3.83 8.89 -0.31
CA PHE A 32 -3.60 7.48 0.02
C PHE A 32 -4.23 7.06 1.36
N LEU A 33 -3.94 7.77 2.44
CA LEU A 33 -4.31 7.37 3.80
C LEU A 33 -5.81 7.39 4.06
N VAL A 34 -6.55 8.38 3.56
CA VAL A 34 -7.99 8.48 3.81
C VAL A 34 -8.74 7.23 3.33
N PRO A 35 -8.67 6.83 2.05
CA PRO A 35 -9.35 5.62 1.60
C PRO A 35 -8.76 4.34 2.22
N ALA A 36 -7.44 4.28 2.47
CA ALA A 36 -6.82 3.11 3.10
C ALA A 36 -7.32 2.91 4.54
N ILE A 37 -7.31 3.95 5.38
CA ILE A 37 -7.83 3.91 6.75
C ILE A 37 -9.33 3.62 6.76
N SER A 38 -10.11 4.24 5.87
CA SER A 38 -11.53 3.94 5.74
C SER A 38 -11.78 2.46 5.44
N LEU A 39 -11.00 1.86 4.53
CA LEU A 39 -11.10 0.42 4.25
C LEU A 39 -10.77 -0.43 5.48
N CYS A 40 -9.72 -0.06 6.24
CA CYS A 40 -9.36 -0.73 7.49
C CYS A 40 -10.51 -0.68 8.51
N LEU A 41 -11.10 0.49 8.73
CA LEU A 41 -12.18 0.68 9.69
C LEU A 41 -13.43 -0.11 9.30
N LEU A 42 -13.80 -0.08 8.01
CA LEU A 42 -14.93 -0.86 7.49
C LEU A 42 -14.69 -2.38 7.64
N GLY A 43 -13.48 -2.85 7.33
CA GLY A 43 -13.12 -4.25 7.48
C GLY A 43 -13.11 -4.74 8.93
N LEU A 44 -12.50 -3.97 9.84
CA LEU A 44 -12.54 -4.26 11.28
C LEU A 44 -13.97 -4.23 11.82
N GLY A 45 -14.80 -3.28 11.36
CA GLY A 45 -16.22 -3.21 11.70
C GLY A 45 -16.99 -4.45 11.24
N ALA A 46 -16.77 -4.90 9.99
CA ALA A 46 -17.38 -6.12 9.47
C ALA A 46 -17.00 -7.35 10.30
N MET A 47 -15.73 -7.49 10.68
CA MET A 47 -15.26 -8.62 11.49
C MET A 47 -15.74 -8.56 12.95
N ALA A 48 -15.86 -7.36 13.52
CA ALA A 48 -16.47 -7.18 14.84
C ALA A 48 -17.95 -7.61 14.82
N LEU A 49 -18.69 -7.26 13.76
CA LEU A 49 -20.07 -7.71 13.57
C LEU A 49 -20.16 -9.24 13.40
N THR A 50 -19.18 -9.87 12.73
CA THR A 50 -19.09 -11.34 12.69
C THR A 50 -19.00 -11.92 14.11
N GLY A 51 -18.16 -11.35 14.98
CA GLY A 51 -18.05 -11.75 16.37
C GLY A 51 -19.36 -11.59 17.16
N LEU A 52 -20.09 -10.49 16.93
CA LEU A 52 -21.37 -10.23 17.60
C LEU A 52 -22.49 -11.16 17.10
N LEU A 53 -22.54 -11.47 15.80
CA LEU A 53 -23.61 -12.27 15.21
C LEU A 53 -23.42 -13.79 15.39
N SER A 54 -22.18 -14.25 15.44
CA SER A 54 -21.84 -15.69 15.44
C SER A 54 -21.02 -16.15 16.64
N GLY A 55 -20.54 -15.23 17.48
CA GLY A 55 -19.55 -15.52 18.53
C GLY A 55 -18.12 -15.72 18.02
N ALA A 56 -17.90 -15.74 16.70
CA ALA A 56 -16.57 -15.96 16.11
C ALA A 56 -15.74 -14.67 16.10
N TRP A 57 -15.01 -14.41 17.19
CA TRP A 57 -14.11 -13.25 17.31
C TRP A 57 -12.74 -13.43 16.65
N TRP A 58 -12.39 -14.66 16.26
CA TRP A 58 -11.10 -14.97 15.65
C TRP A 58 -10.80 -14.19 14.36
N PRO A 59 -11.75 -13.87 13.45
CA PRO A 59 -11.44 -13.12 12.23
C PRO A 59 -10.93 -11.72 12.55
N LEU A 60 -11.53 -11.06 13.55
CA LEU A 60 -11.09 -9.75 14.01
C LEU A 60 -9.68 -9.81 14.59
N ALA A 61 -9.41 -10.78 15.46
CA ALA A 61 -8.10 -10.95 16.07
C ALA A 61 -7.02 -11.28 15.03
N ALA A 62 -7.31 -12.21 14.11
CA ALA A 62 -6.39 -12.62 13.05
C ALA A 62 -6.09 -11.47 12.08
N TYR A 63 -7.11 -10.71 11.67
CA TYR A 63 -6.92 -9.59 10.77
C TYR A 63 -6.21 -8.42 11.46
N GLY A 64 -6.52 -8.12 12.72
CA GLY A 64 -5.80 -7.13 13.51
C GLY A 64 -4.31 -7.49 13.66
N ALA A 65 -4.00 -8.74 14.00
CA ALA A 65 -2.63 -9.24 14.07
C ALA A 65 -1.94 -9.17 12.70
N PHE A 66 -2.63 -9.54 11.62
CA PHE A 66 -2.14 -9.39 10.25
C PHE A 66 -1.81 -7.93 9.95
N MET A 67 -2.66 -6.96 10.27
CA MET A 67 -2.40 -5.55 9.99
C MET A 67 -1.18 -5.01 10.77
N VAL A 68 -1.08 -5.35 12.06
CA VAL A 68 0.01 -4.92 12.94
C VAL A 68 1.34 -5.58 12.57
N PHE A 69 1.32 -6.78 11.97
CA PHE A 69 2.55 -7.42 11.49
C PHE A 69 2.90 -7.02 10.06
N PHE A 70 1.92 -7.09 9.15
CA PHE A 70 2.14 -6.93 7.73
C PHE A 70 2.61 -5.51 7.40
N PHE A 71 1.84 -4.47 7.74
CA PHE A 71 2.18 -3.10 7.31
C PHE A 71 3.44 -2.53 7.97
N PRO A 72 3.62 -2.56 9.30
CA PRO A 72 4.77 -1.90 9.93
C PRO A 72 6.03 -2.77 10.00
N VAL A 73 5.96 -4.07 9.71
CA VAL A 73 7.14 -4.96 9.77
C VAL A 73 7.43 -5.58 8.40
N PHE A 74 6.51 -6.37 7.87
CA PHE A 74 6.77 -7.22 6.72
C PHE A 74 6.76 -6.46 5.38
N GLU A 75 5.76 -5.62 5.13
CA GLU A 75 5.66 -4.74 3.97
C GLU A 75 6.84 -3.76 3.94
N ILE A 76 7.25 -3.22 5.10
CA ILE A 76 8.45 -2.39 5.18
C ILE A 76 9.68 -3.16 4.72
N ARG A 77 9.81 -4.42 5.15
CA ARG A 77 10.91 -5.28 4.76
C ARG A 77 10.93 -5.54 3.26
N ILE A 78 9.81 -5.91 2.65
CA ILE A 78 9.81 -6.41 1.26
C ILE A 78 9.59 -5.32 0.22
N LEU A 79 8.92 -4.21 0.58
CA LEU A 79 8.56 -3.14 -0.34
C LEU A 79 9.26 -1.83 0.01
N CYS A 80 9.09 -1.33 1.24
CA CYS A 80 9.60 0.00 1.59
C CYS A 80 11.13 0.05 1.57
N SER A 81 11.82 -1.01 1.96
CA SER A 81 13.28 -1.05 1.95
C SER A 81 13.88 -0.88 0.54
N HIS A 82 13.10 -1.07 -0.52
CA HIS A 82 13.53 -0.87 -1.91
C HIS A 82 13.26 0.55 -2.41
N CYS A 83 12.49 1.35 -1.66
CA CYS A 83 12.05 2.68 -2.06
C CYS A 83 13.11 3.76 -1.75
N PRO A 84 13.38 4.71 -2.66
CA PRO A 84 14.30 5.82 -2.41
C PRO A 84 13.99 6.67 -1.17
N PHE A 85 12.73 6.77 -0.75
CA PHE A 85 12.33 7.45 0.49
C PHE A 85 12.87 6.75 1.76
N TYR A 86 13.26 5.48 1.66
CA TYR A 86 13.81 4.71 2.76
C TYR A 86 15.28 5.06 3.06
N ALA A 87 15.98 5.64 2.10
CA ALA A 87 17.39 6.04 2.20
C ALA A 87 17.63 7.29 3.07
N GLY A 88 16.57 7.95 3.55
CA GLY A 88 16.70 9.17 4.33
C GLY A 88 17.22 8.92 5.75
N GLU A 89 17.41 10.00 6.51
CA GLU A 89 17.88 9.93 7.91
C GLU A 89 16.73 9.79 8.92
N GLY A 90 17.02 9.18 10.08
CA GLY A 90 16.10 9.00 11.22
C GLY A 90 15.48 7.61 11.37
N PHE A 91 14.59 7.44 12.34
CA PHE A 91 13.85 6.18 12.53
C PHE A 91 12.52 6.13 11.76
N MET A 92 11.79 7.24 11.62
CA MET A 92 10.47 7.26 10.99
C MET A 92 10.50 7.61 9.50
N LEU A 93 9.75 6.90 8.67
CA LEU A 93 9.67 7.15 7.23
C LEU A 93 8.98 8.47 6.91
N ARG A 94 9.57 9.20 5.95
CA ARG A 94 8.98 10.41 5.37
C ARG A 94 8.63 10.14 3.91
N CYS A 95 7.52 9.44 3.66
CA CYS A 95 7.06 9.18 2.29
C CYS A 95 5.57 9.50 2.11
N PRO A 96 5.07 9.69 0.87
CA PRO A 96 3.66 10.00 0.61
C PRO A 96 2.67 8.83 0.77
N ALA A 97 3.08 7.70 1.35
CA ALA A 97 2.20 6.54 1.55
C ALA A 97 2.25 6.04 2.99
N ASN A 98 3.42 5.55 3.43
CA ASN A 98 3.67 5.03 4.78
C ASN A 98 4.41 6.06 5.65
N HIS A 99 3.97 7.32 5.64
CA HIS A 99 4.54 8.35 6.51
C HIS A 99 4.38 7.95 7.99
N GLY A 100 5.46 8.07 8.77
CA GLY A 100 5.45 7.72 10.19
C GLY A 100 5.67 6.25 10.50
N ALA A 101 5.81 5.39 9.49
CA ALA A 101 6.14 3.98 9.70
C ALA A 101 7.62 3.80 10.09
N PRO A 102 7.96 2.84 10.96
CA PRO A 102 9.32 2.67 11.48
C PRO A 102 10.28 2.06 10.45
N ARG A 103 11.53 2.54 10.40
CA ARG A 103 12.60 1.95 9.60
C ARG A 103 13.32 0.86 10.38
N LEU A 104 12.75 -0.35 10.33
CA LEU A 104 13.29 -1.52 11.03
C LEU A 104 14.39 -2.26 10.26
N TRP A 105 14.59 -1.96 8.97
CA TRP A 105 15.40 -2.75 8.05
C TRP A 105 16.48 -1.91 7.36
N ARG A 106 17.38 -2.56 6.64
CA ARG A 106 18.39 -1.88 5.82
C ARG A 106 17.83 -1.51 4.45
N TYR A 107 18.27 -0.38 3.92
CA TYR A 107 17.96 0.04 2.57
C TYR A 107 18.56 -0.92 1.52
N ARG A 108 17.77 -1.28 0.51
CA ARG A 108 18.08 -2.27 -0.54
C ARG A 108 17.50 -1.80 -1.89
N PRO A 109 18.09 -0.79 -2.55
CA PRO A 109 17.50 -0.08 -3.69
C PRO A 109 17.19 -0.90 -4.96
N GLY A 110 17.59 -2.18 -5.03
CA GLY A 110 17.42 -3.02 -6.20
C GLY A 110 15.97 -3.46 -6.45
N PRO A 111 15.70 -4.18 -7.54
CA PRO A 111 14.38 -4.76 -7.80
C PRO A 111 14.01 -5.81 -6.74
N MET A 112 12.71 -5.93 -6.47
CA MET A 112 12.17 -6.96 -5.58
C MET A 112 12.37 -8.35 -6.19
N ARG A 113 12.70 -9.33 -5.34
CA ARG A 113 12.73 -10.75 -5.71
C ARG A 113 11.32 -11.26 -6.04
N VAL A 114 11.22 -12.35 -6.79
CA VAL A 114 9.92 -12.95 -7.16
C VAL A 114 9.08 -13.29 -5.94
N TRP A 115 9.68 -13.88 -4.90
CA TRP A 115 8.96 -14.19 -3.67
C TRP A 115 8.51 -12.92 -2.91
N GLU A 116 9.30 -11.84 -2.92
CA GLU A 116 8.93 -10.56 -2.29
C GLU A 116 7.69 -9.98 -2.99
N LYS A 117 7.64 -10.06 -4.33
CA LYS A 117 6.47 -9.63 -5.12
C LYS A 117 5.25 -10.49 -4.83
N ALA A 118 5.40 -11.81 -4.83
CA ALA A 118 4.31 -12.74 -4.54
C ALA A 118 3.75 -12.52 -3.13
N ALA A 119 4.62 -12.38 -2.12
CA ALA A 119 4.23 -12.15 -0.74
C ALA A 119 3.50 -10.80 -0.56
N LEU A 120 3.96 -9.74 -1.25
CA LEU A 120 3.29 -8.44 -1.22
C LEU A 120 1.89 -8.52 -1.84
N LEU A 121 1.76 -9.15 -3.01
CA LEU A 121 0.47 -9.31 -3.68
C LEU A 121 -0.49 -10.17 -2.86
N ALA A 122 -0.01 -11.26 -2.26
CA ALA A 122 -0.79 -12.09 -1.36
C ALA A 122 -1.25 -11.30 -0.13
N GLY A 123 -0.39 -10.48 0.47
CA GLY A 123 -0.75 -9.62 1.59
C GLY A 123 -1.83 -8.59 1.21
N PHE A 124 -1.72 -7.94 0.06
CA PHE A 124 -2.77 -7.04 -0.42
C PHE A 124 -4.08 -7.78 -0.76
N ALA A 125 -4.00 -9.01 -1.27
CA ALA A 125 -5.18 -9.85 -1.49
C ALA A 125 -5.86 -10.21 -0.17
N VAL A 126 -5.12 -10.53 0.90
CA VAL A 126 -5.68 -10.74 2.25
C VAL A 126 -6.26 -9.46 2.80
N PHE A 127 -5.54 -8.33 2.67
CA PHE A 127 -5.97 -7.03 3.16
C PHE A 127 -7.32 -6.60 2.59
N GLY A 128 -7.53 -6.73 1.28
CA GLY A 128 -8.81 -6.39 0.63
C GLY A 128 -9.84 -7.52 0.65
N GLY A 129 -9.40 -8.76 0.53
CA GLY A 129 -10.28 -9.93 0.39
C GLY A 129 -10.91 -10.38 1.70
N ALA A 130 -10.20 -10.31 2.83
CA ALA A 130 -10.75 -10.75 4.12
C ALA A 130 -11.97 -9.91 4.56
N PRO A 131 -11.95 -8.56 4.49
CA PRO A 131 -13.14 -7.74 4.74
C PRO A 131 -14.35 -8.13 3.89
N LEU A 132 -14.14 -8.35 2.58
CA LEU A 132 -15.21 -8.74 1.66
C LEU A 132 -15.78 -10.12 2.02
N ALA A 133 -14.91 -11.10 2.29
CA ALA A 133 -15.32 -12.43 2.69
C ALA A 133 -16.14 -12.41 3.99
N THR A 134 -15.70 -11.65 5.00
CA THR A 134 -16.45 -11.49 6.25
C THR A 134 -17.76 -10.72 6.07
N GLY A 135 -17.78 -9.71 5.20
CA GLY A 135 -19.00 -8.99 4.85
C GLY A 135 -20.03 -9.90 4.17
N THR A 136 -19.62 -10.71 3.21
CA THR A 136 -20.47 -11.72 2.57
C THR A 136 -20.97 -12.76 3.56
N TYR A 137 -20.10 -13.24 4.45
CA TYR A 137 -20.50 -14.16 5.52
C TYR A 137 -21.58 -13.55 6.43
N ASN A 138 -21.42 -12.30 6.85
CA ASN A 138 -22.40 -11.59 7.68
C ASN A 138 -23.76 -11.47 6.98
N ILE A 139 -23.79 -11.24 5.67
CA ILE A 139 -25.04 -11.20 4.89
C ILE A 139 -25.73 -12.57 4.93
N ILE A 140 -24.97 -13.65 4.68
CA ILE A 140 -25.51 -15.02 4.63
C ILE A 140 -26.11 -15.43 5.98
N ILE A 141 -25.38 -15.25 7.08
CA ILE A 141 -25.89 -15.60 8.42
C ILE A 141 -27.10 -14.76 8.79
N THR A 142 -27.12 -13.48 8.41
CA THR A 142 -28.23 -12.57 8.73
C THR A 142 -29.50 -12.96 7.99
N ALA A 143 -29.37 -13.32 6.71
CA ALA A 143 -30.47 -13.82 5.90
C ALA A 143 -30.99 -15.17 6.44
N GLY A 144 -30.10 -16.10 6.80
CA GLY A 144 -30.46 -17.42 7.31
C GLY A 144 -31.09 -17.42 8.70
N ALA A 145 -30.65 -16.53 9.60
CA ALA A 145 -31.16 -16.43 10.96
C ALA A 145 -32.46 -15.60 11.08
N GLY A 146 -32.88 -14.92 10.01
CA GLY A 146 -34.13 -14.15 10.01
C GLY A 146 -34.10 -12.88 10.87
N TYR A 147 -32.93 -12.23 11.05
CA TYR A 147 -32.77 -10.99 11.85
C TYR A 147 -33.51 -9.75 11.29
N GLY A 148 -34.37 -9.92 10.29
CA GLY A 148 -35.19 -8.86 9.69
C GLY A 148 -34.50 -8.11 8.54
N ALA A 149 -35.33 -7.46 7.73
CA ALA A 149 -34.91 -6.78 6.50
C ALA A 149 -33.96 -5.60 6.76
N ILE A 150 -34.14 -4.87 7.88
CA ILE A 150 -33.28 -3.73 8.23
C ILE A 150 -31.84 -4.18 8.49
N THR A 151 -31.66 -5.24 9.28
CA THR A 151 -30.35 -5.81 9.59
C THR A 151 -29.65 -6.32 8.33
N LEU A 152 -30.38 -7.03 7.47
CA LEU A 152 -29.86 -7.52 6.20
C LEU A 152 -29.44 -6.37 5.26
N ALA A 153 -30.25 -5.31 5.19
CA ALA A 153 -29.93 -4.11 4.42
C ALA A 153 -28.67 -3.41 4.96
N ALA A 154 -28.52 -3.31 6.29
CA ALA A 154 -27.35 -2.73 6.91
C ALA A 154 -26.06 -3.52 6.60
N MET A 155 -26.10 -4.87 6.72
CA MET A 155 -24.96 -5.72 6.38
C MET A 155 -24.58 -5.62 4.90
N SER A 156 -25.59 -5.63 4.02
CA SER A 156 -25.39 -5.46 2.57
C SER A 156 -24.79 -4.10 2.24
N GLY A 157 -25.28 -3.04 2.87
CA GLY A 157 -24.75 -1.69 2.74
C GLY A 157 -23.30 -1.58 3.19
N LEU A 158 -22.93 -2.21 4.31
CA LEU A 158 -21.55 -2.23 4.79
C LEU A 158 -20.60 -2.96 3.83
N ALA A 159 -21.02 -4.13 3.30
CA ALA A 159 -20.23 -4.86 2.31
C ALA A 159 -20.07 -4.05 1.01
N ALA A 160 -21.14 -3.41 0.53
CA ALA A 160 -21.11 -2.54 -0.64
C ALA A 160 -20.20 -1.32 -0.43
N ALA A 161 -20.26 -0.67 0.74
CA ALA A 161 -19.37 0.43 1.10
C ALA A 161 -17.90 -0.01 1.14
N THR A 162 -17.62 -1.19 1.71
CA THR A 162 -16.27 -1.77 1.75
C THR A 162 -15.73 -2.00 0.33
N LEU A 163 -16.54 -2.61 -0.53
CA LEU A 163 -16.19 -2.82 -1.94
C LEU A 163 -15.96 -1.50 -2.68
N PHE A 164 -16.85 -0.52 -2.50
CA PHE A 164 -16.75 0.78 -3.13
C PHE A 164 -15.48 1.53 -2.71
N VAL A 165 -15.16 1.56 -1.41
CA VAL A 165 -13.94 2.20 -0.91
C VAL A 165 -12.69 1.48 -1.41
N GLY A 166 -12.68 0.15 -1.39
CA GLY A 166 -11.57 -0.66 -1.91
C GLY A 166 -11.35 -0.44 -3.41
N PHE A 167 -12.42 -0.41 -4.21
CA PHE A 167 -12.35 -0.09 -5.63
C PHE A 167 -11.89 1.35 -5.88
N SER A 168 -12.39 2.31 -5.09
CA SER A 168 -11.97 3.71 -5.18
C SER A 168 -10.47 3.86 -4.89
N LEU A 169 -9.95 3.18 -3.86
CA LEU A 169 -8.51 3.13 -3.56
C LEU A 169 -7.73 2.54 -4.74
N TYR A 170 -8.20 1.44 -5.32
CA TYR A 170 -7.57 0.81 -6.47
C TYR A 170 -7.49 1.76 -7.68
N VAL A 171 -8.59 2.43 -8.02
CA VAL A 171 -8.65 3.40 -9.13
C VAL A 171 -7.72 4.59 -8.85
N LEU A 172 -7.72 5.12 -7.63
CA LEU A 172 -6.81 6.20 -7.24
C LEU A 172 -5.35 5.79 -7.38
N LEU A 173 -4.98 4.62 -6.85
CA LEU A 173 -3.62 4.10 -6.92
C LEU A 173 -3.18 3.91 -8.37
N ARG A 174 -3.97 3.20 -9.18
CA ARG A 174 -3.67 2.88 -10.57
C ARG A 174 -3.62 4.12 -11.47
N GLY A 175 -4.55 5.06 -11.28
CA GLY A 175 -4.65 6.25 -12.12
C GLY A 175 -3.68 7.36 -11.73
N HIS A 176 -3.35 7.50 -10.44
CA HIS A 176 -2.65 8.68 -9.95
C HIS A 176 -1.35 8.38 -9.21
N VAL A 177 -1.26 7.34 -8.40
CA VAL A 177 -0.09 7.12 -7.54
C VAL A 177 0.94 6.21 -8.22
N CYS A 178 0.55 5.03 -8.64
CA CYS A 178 1.41 4.02 -9.26
C CYS A 178 2.14 4.49 -10.52
N PRO A 179 1.55 5.31 -11.42
CA PRO A 179 2.24 5.82 -12.61
C PRO A 179 3.34 6.86 -12.32
N ARG A 180 3.36 7.39 -11.10
CA ARG A 180 4.28 8.46 -10.68
C ARG A 180 5.17 8.02 -9.51
N CYS A 181 5.03 6.80 -9.02
CA CYS A 181 5.71 6.34 -7.81
C CYS A 181 7.18 6.00 -8.10
N VAL A 182 8.10 6.51 -7.27
CA VAL A 182 9.55 6.23 -7.40
C VAL A 182 9.98 4.88 -6.84
N ASN A 183 9.08 4.11 -6.22
CA ASN A 183 9.35 2.72 -5.84
C ASN A 183 9.13 1.79 -7.04
N PHE A 184 10.08 1.78 -7.96
CA PHE A 184 10.01 0.99 -9.20
C PHE A 184 10.06 -0.52 -8.97
N SER A 185 10.48 -0.96 -7.79
CA SER A 185 10.54 -2.37 -7.43
C SER A 185 9.16 -2.98 -7.16
N CYS A 186 8.17 -2.13 -6.83
CA CYS A 186 6.79 -2.53 -6.58
C CYS A 186 6.16 -3.17 -7.83
N PRO A 187 5.53 -4.36 -7.73
CA PRO A 187 4.85 -5.00 -8.87
C PRO A 187 3.62 -4.21 -9.37
N LEU A 188 3.11 -3.27 -8.57
CA LEU A 188 2.00 -2.39 -8.96
C LEU A 188 2.47 -1.07 -9.60
N ASN A 189 3.78 -0.84 -9.71
CA ASN A 189 4.30 0.39 -10.30
C ASN A 189 3.97 0.44 -11.80
N LEU A 190 3.49 1.59 -12.26
CA LEU A 190 3.08 1.82 -13.66
C LEU A 190 3.87 2.95 -14.30
N THR A 191 5.00 3.33 -13.69
CA THR A 191 5.82 4.42 -14.21
C THR A 191 6.38 4.02 -15.58
N PRO A 192 6.25 4.87 -16.61
CA PRO A 192 6.86 4.65 -17.91
C PRO A 192 8.36 4.35 -17.80
N GLU A 193 8.83 3.40 -18.60
CA GLU A 193 10.23 2.96 -18.56
C GLU A 193 11.22 4.10 -18.85
N THR A 194 10.84 5.06 -19.71
CA THR A 194 11.63 6.27 -20.01
C THR A 194 11.87 7.11 -18.76
N LEU A 195 10.82 7.36 -17.97
CA LEU A 195 10.87 8.11 -16.71
C LEU A 195 11.68 7.39 -15.64
N LYS A 196 11.53 6.07 -15.56
CA LYS A 196 12.31 5.23 -14.64
C LYS A 196 13.80 5.29 -14.96
N ARG A 197 14.20 5.18 -16.24
CA ARG A 197 15.60 5.27 -16.66
C ARG A 197 16.19 6.65 -16.39
N GLU A 198 15.45 7.71 -16.68
CA GLU A 198 15.84 9.08 -16.36
C GLU A 198 16.05 9.27 -14.85
N TYR A 199 15.14 8.75 -14.03
CA TYR A 199 15.30 8.79 -12.57
C TYR A 199 16.52 7.99 -12.10
N LEU A 200 16.76 6.79 -12.64
CA LEU A 200 17.90 5.94 -12.24
C LEU A 200 19.22 6.64 -12.56
N ARG A 201 19.37 7.28 -13.73
CA ARG A 201 20.58 8.05 -14.09
C ARG A 201 20.91 9.18 -13.12
N LEU A 202 19.90 9.73 -12.46
CA LEU A 202 20.05 10.78 -11.44
C LEU A 202 20.26 10.22 -10.03
N ASN A 203 20.20 8.91 -9.83
CA ASN A 203 20.34 8.25 -8.54
C ASN A 203 21.34 7.07 -8.64
N PRO A 204 22.66 7.37 -8.65
CA PRO A 204 23.71 6.39 -8.96
C PRO A 204 23.70 5.14 -8.06
N GLU A 205 23.42 5.29 -6.77
CA GLU A 205 23.33 4.15 -5.84
C GLU A 205 22.21 3.19 -6.24
N MET A 206 21.05 3.73 -6.64
CA MET A 206 19.92 2.93 -7.09
C MET A 206 20.20 2.32 -8.45
N GLN A 207 20.73 3.09 -9.40
CA GLN A 207 21.17 2.61 -10.70
C GLN A 207 22.12 1.40 -10.56
N ALA A 208 23.19 1.52 -9.78
CA ALA A 208 24.16 0.44 -9.60
C ALA A 208 23.54 -0.82 -8.96
N ALA A 209 22.53 -0.67 -8.09
CA ALA A 209 21.80 -1.81 -7.54
C ALA A 209 20.92 -2.51 -8.59
N TRP A 210 20.33 -1.76 -9.50
CA TRP A 210 19.51 -2.31 -10.59
C TRP A 210 20.37 -2.97 -11.67
N GLU A 211 21.47 -2.35 -12.08
CA GLU A 211 22.41 -2.92 -13.05
C GLU A 211 23.01 -4.24 -12.56
N ARG A 212 23.40 -4.32 -11.27
CA ARG A 212 23.84 -5.58 -10.64
C ARG A 212 22.78 -6.68 -10.64
N ALA A 213 21.50 -6.31 -10.68
CA ALA A 213 20.39 -7.24 -10.81
C ALA A 213 20.06 -7.59 -12.27
N GLY A 214 20.88 -7.14 -13.24
CA GLY A 214 20.74 -7.42 -14.67
C GLY A 214 19.89 -6.41 -15.44
N TYR A 215 19.52 -5.28 -14.84
CA TYR A 215 18.78 -4.22 -15.53
C TYR A 215 19.69 -3.43 -16.48
N ARG A 216 19.17 -3.08 -17.65
CA ARG A 216 19.88 -2.34 -18.71
C ARG A 216 19.22 -0.97 -18.94
N LEU A 217 20.03 0.09 -18.97
CA LEU A 217 19.57 1.48 -19.10
C LEU A 217 19.43 1.95 -20.57
N ASP A 218 20.02 1.17 -21.47
CA ASP A 218 20.07 1.28 -22.93
C ASP A 218 18.70 1.09 -23.59
#